data_AF-A0A4Q1C3D3-F1
#
_entry.id   AF-A0A4Q1C3D3-F1
#
_cell.length_a   1.000
_cell.length_b   1.000
_cell.length_c   1.000
_cell.angle_alpha   90.00
_cell.angle_beta   90.00
_cell.angle_gamma   90.00
#
_symmetry.space_group_name_H-M   'P 1'
#
loop_
_entity.id
_entity.type
_entity.pdbx_description
1 polymer ?
#
loop_
_entity_poly.entity_id
_entity_poly.type
_entity_poly.pdbx_seq_one_letter_code
_entity_poly.pdbx_strand_id
1 'polypeptide(L)'
;MSANLLTLASLRISESNPNHHLWNNNGTWFLHYTVYPTPFTKERIRRSLGTKDVKVARERRDNFFSLLAKQGTSGVPVAEQTSAFA
;
A
#
# COMPACT_ATOMS: atom_id res chain seq x y z
N MET A 1 7.32 -15.65 15.20
CA MET A 1 7.08 -14.22 15.47
C MET A 1 6.26 -13.69 14.30
N SER A 2 4.97 -13.47 14.55
CA SER A 2 3.89 -13.32 13.56
C SER A 2 4.00 -12.06 12.69
N ALA A 3 3.41 -12.19 11.50
CA ALA A 3 3.51 -11.29 10.36
C ALA A 3 3.09 -9.84 10.62
N ASN A 4 3.87 -8.91 10.04
CA ASN A 4 3.59 -7.47 10.00
C ASN A 4 2.27 -7.18 9.26
N LEU A 5 1.26 -6.74 10.00
CA LEU A 5 0.08 -6.07 9.45
C LEU A 5 0.48 -4.66 8.98
N LEU A 6 0.88 -4.55 7.71
CA LEU A 6 1.14 -3.26 7.09
C LEU A 6 -0.14 -2.42 7.10
N THR A 7 -0.21 -1.41 7.96
CA THR A 7 -1.38 -0.52 8.02
C THR A 7 -1.34 0.42 6.81
N LEU A 8 -1.97 0.00 5.72
CA LEU A 8 -2.04 0.76 4.46
C LEU A 8 -3.02 1.95 4.53
N ALA A 9 -3.74 2.10 5.64
CA ALA A 9 -4.77 3.12 5.87
C ALA A 9 -4.26 4.58 5.80
N SER A 10 -2.94 4.79 5.80
CA SER A 10 -2.32 6.11 5.68
C SER A 10 -2.09 6.56 4.22
N LEU A 11 -2.24 5.65 3.23
CA LEU A 11 -2.04 6.00 1.82
C LEU A 11 -3.24 6.78 1.27
N ARG A 12 -3.24 8.08 1.53
CA ARG A 12 -4.19 9.04 0.95
C ARG A 12 -3.79 9.32 -0.50
N ILE A 13 -4.48 8.67 -1.43
CA ILE A 13 -4.42 9.04 -2.85
C ILE A 13 -5.36 10.23 -3.03
N SER A 14 -4.80 11.44 -3.15
CA SER A 14 -5.61 12.64 -3.40
C SER A 14 -6.10 12.66 -4.85
N GLU A 15 -7.40 12.83 -5.07
CA GLU A 15 -7.97 13.00 -6.42
C GLU A 15 -7.46 14.27 -7.11
N SER A 16 -7.11 15.30 -6.32
CA SER A 16 -6.52 16.55 -6.85
C SER A 16 -5.09 16.38 -7.38
N ASN A 17 -4.38 15.34 -6.96
CA ASN A 17 -3.05 15.02 -7.47
C ASN A 17 -2.90 13.50 -7.65
N PRO A 18 -3.41 12.95 -8.77
CA PRO A 18 -3.37 11.52 -9.02
C PRO A 18 -1.94 10.99 -9.21
N ASN A 19 -0.91 11.84 -9.29
CA ASN A 19 0.48 11.43 -9.45
C ASN A 19 1.30 11.56 -8.15
N HIS A 20 0.69 11.89 -7.01
CA HIS A 20 1.40 12.17 -5.77
C HIS A 20 2.36 11.05 -5.29
N HIS A 21 2.10 9.79 -5.67
CA HIS A 21 2.97 8.64 -5.35
C HIS A 21 3.90 8.22 -6.49
N LEU A 22 3.83 8.92 -7.63
CA LEU A 22 4.59 8.62 -8.82
C LEU A 22 5.73 9.62 -8.97
N TRP A 23 6.94 9.10 -9.04
CA TRP A 23 8.14 9.88 -9.30
C TRP A 23 8.71 9.52 -10.67
N ASN A 24 8.89 10.50 -11.55
CA ASN A 24 9.55 10.29 -12.82
C ASN A 24 11.07 10.52 -12.67
N ASN A 25 11.87 9.51 -12.99
CA ASN A 25 13.32 9.64 -13.09
C ASN A 25 13.77 9.32 -14.53
N ASN A 26 14.10 10.37 -15.29
CA ASN A 26 14.56 10.31 -16.68
C ASN A 26 13.72 9.38 -17.59
N GLY A 27 12.41 9.40 -17.41
CA GLY A 27 11.47 8.58 -18.16
C GLY A 27 11.16 7.24 -17.53
N THR A 28 11.71 6.86 -16.38
CA THR A 28 11.23 5.68 -15.63
C THR A 28 10.38 6.13 -14.45
N TRP A 29 9.15 5.65 -14.38
CA TRP A 29 8.28 5.91 -13.24
C TRP A 29 8.60 5.01 -12.06
N PHE A 30 8.62 5.60 -10.87
CA PHE A 30 8.80 4.95 -9.58
C PHE A 30 7.59 5.20 -8.71
N LEU A 31 7.16 4.17 -7.98
CA LEU A 31 6.19 4.27 -6.91
C LEU A 31 6.92 4.58 -5.61
N HIS A 32 6.52 5.67 -4.95
CA HIS A 32 7.04 6.07 -3.65
C HIS A 32 5.90 6.20 -2.64
N TYR A 33 6.01 5.48 -1.53
CA TYR A 33 5.05 5.53 -0.44
C TYR A 33 5.70 5.18 0.90
N THR A 34 5.05 5.58 1.99
CA THR A 34 5.50 5.26 3.35
C THR A 34 4.51 4.30 3.98
N VAL A 35 5.02 3.26 4.62
CA VAL A 35 4.25 2.31 5.42
C VAL A 35 4.65 2.44 6.89
N TYR A 36 3.72 2.07 7.76
CA TYR A 36 3.93 2.00 9.19
C TYR A 36 3.66 0.55 9.62
N PRO A 37 4.68 -0.33 9.58
CA PRO A 37 4.50 -1.74 9.98
C PRO A 37 4.18 -1.87 11.48
N THR A 38 4.63 -0.90 12.27
CA THR A 38 4.30 -0.76 13.69
C THR A 38 3.94 0.71 13.97
N PRO A 39 3.29 1.03 15.10
CA PRO A 39 2.99 2.43 15.47
C PRO A 39 4.23 3.33 15.56
N PHE A 40 5.41 2.74 15.78
CA PHE A 40 6.65 3.46 16.03
C PHE A 40 7.67 3.35 14.88
N THR A 41 7.44 2.44 13.93
CA THR A 41 8.36 2.22 12.80
C THR A 41 7.74 2.78 11.53
N LYS A 42 8.51 3.65 10.86
CA LYS A 42 8.20 4.13 9.52
C LYS A 42 9.16 3.50 8.51
N GLU A 43 8.62 3.04 7.39
CA GLU A 43 9.41 2.51 6.28
C GLU A 43 9.01 3.21 4.98
N ARG A 44 10.00 3.67 4.22
CA ARG A 44 9.79 4.32 2.93
C ARG A 44 10.10 3.35 1.82
N ILE A 45 9.09 2.97 1.05
CA ILE A 45 9.22 2.05 -0.06
C ILE A 45 9.38 2.87 -1.36
N ARG A 46 10.41 2.53 -2.12
CA ARG A 46 10.65 3.02 -3.48
C ARG A 46 10.72 1.83 -4.41
N ARG A 47 9.81 1.74 -5.37
CA ARG A 47 9.73 0.63 -6.31
C ARG A 47 9.70 1.16 -7.73
N SER A 48 10.54 0.61 -8.62
CA SER A 48 10.44 0.91 -10.05
C SER A 48 9.14 0.35 -10.60
N LEU A 49 8.40 1.15 -11.36
CA LEU A 49 7.25 0.68 -12.14
C LEU A 49 7.67 0.23 -13.53
N GLY A 50 8.92 0.42 -13.94
CA GLY A 50 9.47 -0.13 -15.19
C GLY A 50 8.71 0.31 -16.45
N THR A 51 8.17 1.52 -16.46
CA THR A 51 7.43 2.09 -17.59
C THR A 51 7.79 3.56 -17.77
N LYS A 52 7.71 4.03 -19.02
CA LYS A 52 7.82 5.45 -19.36
C LYS A 52 6.49 6.16 -19.49
N ASP A 53 5.42 5.40 -19.71
CA ASP A 53 4.06 5.92 -19.81
C ASP A 53 3.45 6.11 -18.42
N VAL A 54 2.96 7.32 -18.15
CA VAL A 54 2.28 7.71 -16.92
C VAL A 54 0.95 6.99 -16.72
N LYS A 55 0.21 6.66 -17.79
CA LYS A 55 -1.05 5.91 -17.69
C LYS A 55 -0.79 4.50 -17.20
N VAL A 56 0.16 3.82 -17.84
CA VAL A 56 0.63 2.49 -17.41
C VAL A 56 1.21 2.53 -16.00
N ALA A 57 1.90 3.62 -15.61
CA ALA A 57 2.41 3.79 -14.25
C ALA A 57 1.26 3.86 -13.21
N ARG A 58 0.18 4.59 -13.52
CA ARG A 58 -1.02 4.65 -12.67
C ARG A 58 -1.68 3.28 -12.54
N GLU A 59 -1.91 2.58 -13.64
CA GLU A 59 -2.50 1.23 -13.62
C GLU A 59 -1.66 0.24 -12.80
N ARG A 60 -0.33 0.24 -12.99
CA ARG A 60 0.58 -0.62 -12.21
C ARG A 60 0.55 -0.29 -10.72
N ARG A 61 0.48 0.99 -10.36
CA ARG A 61 0.29 1.42 -8.97
C ARG A 61 -1.04 0.92 -8.42
N ASP A 62 -2.14 1.11 -9.13
CA ASP A 62 -3.48 0.78 -8.65
C ASP A 62 -3.65 -0.73 -8.48
N ASN A 63 -3.12 -1.51 -9.43
CA ASN A 63 -3.04 -2.96 -9.33
C ASN A 63 -2.20 -3.40 -8.12
N PHE A 64 -1.07 -2.73 -7.87
CA PHE A 64 -0.22 -3.02 -6.72
C PHE A 64 -0.93 -2.75 -5.39
N PHE A 65 -1.61 -1.60 -5.26
CA PHE A 65 -2.37 -1.30 -4.05
C PHE A 65 -3.58 -2.23 -3.89
N SER A 66 -4.27 -2.60 -4.96
CA SER A 66 -5.35 -3.59 -4.93
C SER A 66 -4.85 -4.96 -4.43
N LEU A 67 -3.68 -5.41 -4.92
CA LEU A 67 -3.07 -6.65 -4.47
C LEU A 67 -2.66 -6.57 -2.99
N LEU A 68 -2.07 -5.45 -2.57
CA LEU A 68 -1.66 -5.25 -1.18
C LEU A 68 -2.87 -5.23 -0.24
N ALA A 69 -3.96 -4.59 -0.65
CA ALA A 69 -5.21 -4.58 0.09
C ALA A 69 -5.79 -6.00 0.25
N LYS A 70 -5.79 -6.80 -0.83
CA LYS A 70 -6.21 -8.21 -0.79
C LYS A 70 -5.34 -9.05 0.16
N GLN A 71 -4.02 -8.81 0.18
CA GLN A 71 -3.09 -9.53 1.04
C GLN A 71 -3.20 -9.12 2.53
N GLY A 72 -3.53 -7.85 2.81
CA GLY A 72 -3.76 -7.35 4.17
C GLY A 72 -4.99 -7.96 4.87
N THR A 73 -5.92 -8.52 4.12
CA THR A 73 -7.11 -9.21 4.63
C THR A 73 -6.88 -10.68 5.05
N SER A 74 -5.76 -11.30 4.66
CA SER A 74 -5.52 -12.74 4.91
C SER A 74 -4.75 -13.03 6.20
N GLY A 75 -4.59 -12.03 7.08
CA GLY A 75 -3.75 -12.09 8.29
C GLY A 75 -4.48 -11.90 9.62
N VAL A 76 -5.80 -12.04 9.67
CA VAL A 76 -6.55 -11.96 10.94
C VAL A 76 -7.18 -13.32 11.25
N PRO A 77 -6.71 -14.07 12.28
CA PRO A 77 -7.60 -14.96 12.99
C PRO A 77 -8.57 -14.06 13.75
N VAL A 78 -9.81 -13.94 13.26
CA VAL A 78 -10.92 -13.38 14.04
C VAL A 78 -11.20 -14.40 15.15
N ALA A 79 -10.43 -14.33 16.22
CA ALA A 79 -10.67 -15.02 17.48
C ALA A 79 -11.03 -13.97 18.53
N GLU A 80 -12.12 -13.26 18.31
CA GLU A 80 -12.86 -12.59 19.39
C GLU A 80 -14.32 -12.42 18.97
N GLN A 81 -15.01 -13.56 18.77
CA GLN A 81 -16.44 -13.59 19.00
C GLN A 81 -16.66 -13.80 20.49
N THR A 82 -16.84 -12.68 21.19
CA THR A 82 -17.57 -12.63 22.45
C THR A 82 -18.91 -13.37 22.25
N SER A 83 -19.09 -14.55 22.84
CA SER A 83 -20.41 -15.09 23.11
C SER A 83 -20.78 -14.72 24.55
N ALA A 84 -21.56 -13.67 24.67
CA ALA A 84 -22.30 -13.35 25.88
C ALA A 84 -23.41 -14.39 26.09
N PHE A 85 -23.74 -14.63 27.36
CA PHE A 85 -24.98 -15.24 27.89
C PHE A 85 -25.28 -16.72 27.59
N ALA A 86 -25.13 -17.55 28.64
CA ALA A 86 -26.14 -18.50 29.10
C ALA A 86 -25.98 -18.69 30.62
#